data_AF-A0A8T7BS54-F1
#
_entry.id   AF-A0A8T7BS54-F1
#
_cell.length_a   1.000
_cell.length_b   1.000
_cell.length_c   1.000
_cell.angle_alpha   90.00
_cell.angle_beta   90.00
_cell.angle_gamma   90.00
#
_symmetry.space_group_name_H-M   'P 1'
#
loop_
_entity.id
_entity.type
_entity.pdbx_description
1 polymer ?
#
loop_
_entity_poly.entity_id
_entity_poly.type
_entity_poly.pdbx_seq_one_letter_code
_entity_poly.pdbx_strand_id
1 'polypeptide(L)'
;MQIVKSIPYNLTRLLSNHLFIITLLYSALASAQNLSGPASMEGPAFIPQEGPILYDREHPVIGYSTRAPVDRFASLGRKIATGSLSLSKESSQGYLKDLLEKLDIHLESQVLVYSGTSLNTGLIRANNPRAIYFNDDSYVAWVPGTDIFEISAMDPNLGPVFYLFDPDSIGIERQAGQCLRCHDSLTLTGGGVPRFILGSGYTYFNGSLVSHEGWILTDQETPVKFRWGGWYVTGEHGSQVHLGNIVVSKAEELQDLENIRVNNINQLQDEFDTDKYLTPYSDIDA
;
A
#
# COMPACT_ATOMS: atom_id res chain seq x y z
N MET A 1 18.17 -59.18 22.99
CA MET A 1 18.14 -59.90 24.28
C MET A 1 16.83 -59.54 24.97
N GLN A 2 15.78 -60.34 24.72
CA GLN A 2 15.01 -61.08 25.75
C GLN A 2 14.29 -60.17 26.76
N ILE A 3 13.02 -59.77 26.51
CA ILE A 3 11.73 -60.50 26.70
C ILE A 3 11.37 -60.66 28.20
N VAL A 4 10.09 -60.37 28.52
CA VAL A 4 9.16 -61.14 29.40
C VAL A 4 8.52 -60.26 30.52
N LYS A 5 7.29 -59.76 30.31
CA LYS A 5 5.96 -60.22 30.84
C LYS A 5 5.72 -59.86 32.32
N SER A 6 4.71 -59.08 32.74
CA SER A 6 3.23 -59.11 32.61
C SER A 6 2.51 -59.71 33.85
N ILE A 7 1.66 -58.89 34.49
CA ILE A 7 0.26 -59.17 34.94
C ILE A 7 0.08 -60.17 36.13
N PRO A 8 -1.04 -60.28 36.90
CA PRO A 8 -2.32 -59.51 37.05
C PRO A 8 -2.69 -59.13 38.51
N TYR A 9 -3.80 -58.41 38.73
CA TYR A 9 -4.99 -58.95 39.43
C TYR A 9 -6.25 -58.11 39.14
N ASN A 10 -7.31 -58.84 38.81
CA ASN A 10 -8.63 -58.45 38.32
C ASN A 10 -9.67 -58.42 39.45
N LEU A 11 -10.93 -58.09 39.07
CA LEU A 11 -12.24 -58.33 39.70
C LEU A 11 -12.81 -57.14 40.50
N THR A 12 -14.04 -56.64 40.34
CA THR A 12 -15.27 -57.03 39.57
C THR A 12 -16.29 -55.90 39.79
N ARG A 13 -17.08 -55.45 38.80
CA ARG A 13 -18.49 -55.86 38.54
C ARG A 13 -18.92 -55.17 37.21
N LEU A 14 -19.01 -55.90 36.10
CA LEU A 14 -20.22 -56.46 35.48
C LEU A 14 -21.37 -55.46 35.28
N LEU A 15 -21.59 -55.00 34.04
CA LEU A 15 -22.56 -55.53 33.03
C LEU A 15 -24.00 -55.05 33.36
N SER A 16 -24.91 -54.64 32.48
CA SER A 16 -25.16 -54.67 31.02
C SER A 16 -26.62 -54.10 30.91
N ASN A 17 -27.25 -53.68 29.83
CA ASN A 17 -27.32 -54.22 28.48
C ASN A 17 -28.18 -53.27 27.61
N HIS A 18 -27.99 -53.37 26.31
CA HIS A 18 -28.69 -52.66 25.24
C HIS A 18 -30.18 -53.05 25.06
N LEU A 19 -30.91 -52.26 24.26
CA LEU A 19 -31.54 -52.65 22.96
C LEU A 19 -33.03 -52.20 22.75
N PHE A 20 -33.22 -51.35 21.71
CA PHE A 20 -34.26 -51.35 20.65
C PHE A 20 -35.76 -50.92 20.83
N ILE A 21 -36.11 -49.85 20.08
CA ILE A 21 -37.20 -49.61 19.06
C ILE A 21 -38.64 -50.20 19.27
N ILE A 22 -39.69 -49.35 19.14
CA ILE A 22 -40.83 -49.40 18.15
C ILE A 22 -42.08 -48.57 18.59
N THR A 23 -42.43 -47.63 17.70
CA THR A 23 -43.67 -46.96 17.22
C THR A 23 -45.09 -47.36 17.70
N LEU A 24 -45.99 -46.35 17.88
CA LEU A 24 -47.43 -46.28 17.48
C LEU A 24 -48.08 -44.93 17.95
N LEU A 25 -48.26 -43.91 17.09
CA LEU A 25 -49.48 -43.50 16.34
C LEU A 25 -50.81 -43.36 17.15
N TYR A 26 -51.35 -42.14 17.27
CA TYR A 26 -52.68 -41.74 16.75
C TYR A 26 -52.93 -40.22 16.87
N SER A 27 -53.69 -39.71 15.90
CA SER A 27 -53.96 -38.33 15.47
C SER A 27 -55.01 -37.53 16.27
N ALA A 28 -54.91 -36.19 16.27
CA ALA A 28 -56.06 -35.29 16.14
C ALA A 28 -55.63 -33.86 15.74
N LEU A 29 -56.35 -33.29 14.77
CA LEU A 29 -56.22 -31.93 14.23
C LEU A 29 -56.69 -30.84 15.22
N ALA A 30 -56.28 -29.61 14.87
CA ALA A 30 -56.96 -28.33 15.07
C ALA A 30 -56.60 -27.52 16.33
N SER A 31 -55.90 -26.41 16.14
CA SER A 31 -56.50 -25.05 16.12
C SER A 31 -55.44 -24.00 16.45
N ALA A 32 -55.35 -22.98 15.61
CA ALA A 32 -54.50 -21.81 15.78
C ALA A 32 -54.72 -21.09 17.11
N GLN A 33 -53.65 -20.55 17.71
CA GLN A 33 -53.69 -19.31 18.49
C GLN A 33 -52.29 -18.70 18.63
N ASN A 34 -52.21 -17.41 18.32
CA ASN A 34 -51.03 -16.55 18.30
C ASN A 34 -50.25 -16.55 19.62
N LEU A 35 -48.92 -16.68 19.52
CA LEU A 35 -47.96 -16.18 20.52
C LEU A 35 -46.84 -15.45 19.79
N SER A 36 -46.92 -14.11 19.90
CA SER A 36 -45.85 -13.10 19.91
C SER A 36 -44.44 -13.53 19.49
N GLY A 37 -43.92 -12.88 18.44
CA GLY A 37 -42.56 -13.04 17.93
C GLY A 37 -41.45 -12.67 18.92
N PRO A 38 -40.18 -13.02 18.61
CA PRO A 38 -39.06 -12.83 19.50
C PRO A 38 -38.74 -11.34 19.68
N ALA A 39 -38.56 -10.92 20.93
CA ALA A 39 -38.08 -9.60 21.28
C ALA A 39 -36.71 -9.34 20.64
N SER A 40 -36.62 -8.33 19.80
CA SER A 40 -35.36 -7.80 19.27
C SER A 40 -34.59 -7.14 20.41
N MET A 41 -33.44 -7.70 20.78
CA MET A 41 -32.46 -6.98 21.59
C MET A 41 -31.85 -5.88 20.72
N GLU A 42 -32.27 -4.65 20.94
CA GLU A 42 -31.56 -3.48 20.40
C GLU A 42 -30.19 -3.40 21.06
N GLY A 43 -29.13 -3.59 20.27
CA GLY A 43 -27.76 -3.31 20.70
C GLY A 43 -27.60 -1.82 21.04
N PRO A 44 -26.56 -1.44 21.81
CA PRO A 44 -26.35 -0.06 22.20
C PRO A 44 -26.32 0.84 20.96
N ALA A 45 -27.11 1.91 20.99
CA ALA A 45 -27.16 2.89 19.91
C ALA A 45 -25.75 3.40 19.62
N PHE A 46 -25.33 3.26 18.37
CA PHE A 46 -24.12 3.91 17.86
C PHE A 46 -24.32 5.42 17.99
N ILE A 47 -23.63 6.05 18.94
CA ILE A 47 -23.55 7.50 19.00
C ILE A 47 -22.48 7.91 18.00
N PRO A 48 -22.81 8.60 16.90
CA PRO A 48 -21.81 9.13 15.99
C PRO A 48 -20.92 10.08 16.79
N GLN A 49 -19.62 9.85 16.76
CA GLN A 49 -18.67 10.77 17.38
C GLN A 49 -18.66 12.04 16.52
N GLU A 50 -19.43 13.06 16.89
CA GLU A 50 -19.35 14.38 16.26
C GLU A 50 -18.08 15.09 16.73
N GLY A 51 -17.03 14.96 15.91
CA GLY A 51 -15.75 15.65 16.07
C GLY A 51 -14.71 15.02 15.15
N PRO A 52 -13.71 15.79 14.67
CA PRO A 52 -12.64 15.24 13.85
C PRO A 52 -11.95 14.12 14.63
N ILE A 53 -11.91 12.92 14.04
CA ILE A 53 -11.14 11.79 14.57
C ILE A 53 -9.66 12.20 14.65
N LEU A 54 -8.85 11.50 15.45
CA LEU A 54 -7.43 11.86 15.65
C LEU A 54 -6.69 12.09 14.32
N TYR A 55 -7.02 11.30 13.29
CA TYR A 55 -6.45 11.35 11.95
C TYR A 55 -6.99 12.47 11.03
N ASP A 56 -7.99 13.22 11.48
CA ASP A 56 -8.48 14.43 10.79
C ASP A 56 -7.82 15.70 11.32
N ARG A 57 -6.94 15.59 12.32
CA ARG A 57 -6.23 16.72 12.91
C ARG A 57 -4.78 16.71 12.45
N GLU A 58 -4.33 17.84 11.91
CA GLU A 58 -2.92 18.04 11.61
C GLU A 58 -2.06 18.15 12.87
N HIS A 59 -0.75 17.90 12.72
CA HIS A 59 0.20 18.12 13.80
C HIS A 59 0.15 19.56 14.35
N PRO A 60 -0.11 19.75 15.67
CA PRO A 60 -0.47 21.04 16.25
C PRO A 60 0.65 22.08 16.24
N VAL A 61 1.90 21.66 16.07
CA VAL A 61 3.07 22.56 16.09
C VAL A 61 3.61 22.84 14.69
N ILE A 62 3.40 21.94 13.72
CA ILE A 62 3.99 22.12 12.40
C ILE A 62 3.17 23.11 11.59
N GLY A 63 1.84 23.06 11.70
CA GLY A 63 0.93 23.99 11.03
C GLY A 63 0.96 23.82 9.52
N TYR A 64 0.80 22.58 9.04
CA TYR A 64 0.80 22.25 7.62
C TYR A 64 -0.30 22.99 6.84
N SER A 65 -1.42 23.30 7.45
CA SER A 65 -2.52 24.03 6.80
C SER A 65 -2.27 25.53 6.75
N THR A 66 -1.56 26.10 7.73
CA THR A 66 -1.45 27.56 7.91
C THR A 66 -0.11 28.17 7.50
N ARG A 67 1.00 27.42 7.59
CA ARG A 67 2.34 27.96 7.32
C ARG A 67 2.72 27.74 5.86
N ALA A 68 3.17 28.80 5.20
CA ALA A 68 3.61 28.75 3.82
C ALA A 68 4.91 27.93 3.68
N PRO A 69 4.98 26.97 2.75
CA PRO A 69 6.20 26.23 2.49
C PRO A 69 7.20 27.05 1.67
N VAL A 70 8.47 26.79 1.94
CA VAL A 70 9.65 27.37 1.30
C VAL A 70 10.50 26.30 0.61
N ASP A 71 10.04 25.05 0.55
CA ASP A 71 10.67 23.96 -0.19
C ASP A 71 10.86 24.27 -1.69
N ARG A 72 11.65 23.41 -2.34
CA ARG A 72 12.05 23.55 -3.75
C ARG A 72 10.83 23.63 -4.68
N PHE A 73 9.85 22.75 -4.49
CA PHE A 73 8.64 22.74 -5.32
C PHE A 73 7.72 23.93 -5.03
N ALA A 74 7.55 24.33 -3.78
CA ALA A 74 6.80 25.54 -3.43
C ALA A 74 7.39 26.79 -4.10
N SER A 75 8.72 26.87 -4.15
CA SER A 75 9.45 27.96 -4.81
C SER A 75 9.28 27.95 -6.33
N LEU A 76 9.38 26.78 -6.96
CA LEU A 76 9.11 26.60 -8.39
C LEU A 76 7.64 26.94 -8.71
N GLY A 77 6.73 26.45 -7.89
CA GLY A 77 5.30 26.60 -8.05
C GLY A 77 4.83 28.04 -8.02
N ARG A 78 5.43 28.87 -7.15
CA ARG A 78 5.18 30.32 -7.16
C ARG A 78 5.57 30.96 -8.49
N LYS A 79 6.72 30.57 -9.08
CA LYS A 79 7.17 31.10 -10.38
C LYS A 79 6.24 30.69 -11.52
N ILE A 80 5.72 29.45 -11.46
CA ILE A 80 4.71 28.95 -12.40
C ILE A 80 3.43 29.77 -12.27
N ALA A 81 2.92 29.93 -11.05
CA ALA A 81 1.69 30.66 -10.78
C ALA A 81 1.76 32.14 -11.17
N THR A 82 2.92 32.78 -11.05
CA THR A 82 3.12 34.18 -11.49
C THR A 82 3.43 34.33 -12.98
N GLY A 83 3.51 33.22 -13.74
CA GLY A 83 3.90 33.22 -15.15
C GLY A 83 5.36 33.61 -15.40
N SER A 84 6.19 33.66 -14.35
CA SER A 84 7.62 33.95 -14.46
C SER A 84 8.42 32.75 -14.94
N LEU A 85 7.80 31.56 -14.93
CA LEU A 85 8.32 30.31 -15.47
C LEU A 85 7.13 29.53 -16.06
N SER A 86 7.36 28.83 -17.16
CA SER A 86 6.38 27.91 -17.77
C SER A 86 6.95 26.51 -17.89
N LEU A 87 6.08 25.51 -17.93
CA LEU A 87 6.45 24.14 -18.29
C LEU A 87 6.20 23.89 -19.77
N SER A 88 7.09 23.12 -20.41
CA SER A 88 6.97 22.77 -21.83
C SER A 88 6.29 21.41 -22.03
N LYS A 89 5.29 21.34 -22.93
CA LYS A 89 4.57 20.10 -23.32
C LYS A 89 5.02 19.60 -24.70
N GLU A 90 6.32 19.59 -24.96
CA GLU A 90 6.89 19.21 -26.27
C GLU A 90 6.67 17.73 -26.67
N SER A 91 6.23 16.88 -25.75
CA SER A 91 5.87 15.49 -26.00
C SER A 91 4.82 14.99 -24.98
N SER A 92 4.37 13.74 -25.10
CA SER A 92 3.47 13.10 -24.13
C SER A 92 4.03 13.10 -22.70
N GLN A 93 5.35 13.13 -22.53
CA GLN A 93 6.04 13.21 -21.24
C GLN A 93 6.72 14.58 -21.04
N GLY A 94 6.41 15.57 -21.87
CA GLY A 94 7.10 16.87 -21.90
C GLY A 94 7.06 17.57 -20.55
N TYR A 95 5.87 17.63 -19.94
CA TYR A 95 5.72 18.23 -18.61
C TYR A 95 6.53 17.51 -17.53
N LEU A 96 6.54 16.18 -17.54
CA LEU A 96 7.31 15.42 -16.58
C LEU A 96 8.79 15.74 -16.73
N LYS A 97 9.35 15.61 -17.94
CA LYS A 97 10.77 15.86 -18.20
C LYS A 97 11.18 17.28 -17.79
N ASP A 98 10.40 18.28 -18.18
CA ASP A 98 10.69 19.68 -17.93
C ASP A 98 10.55 20.04 -16.43
N LEU A 99 9.59 19.42 -15.73
CA LEU A 99 9.44 19.54 -14.29
C LEU A 99 10.65 18.95 -13.55
N LEU A 100 11.11 17.76 -13.94
CA LEU A 100 12.28 17.10 -13.35
C LEU A 100 13.54 17.94 -13.55
N GLU A 101 13.76 18.49 -14.75
CA GLU A 101 14.90 19.37 -15.03
C GLU A 101 14.88 20.63 -14.12
N LYS A 102 13.73 21.26 -13.96
CA LYS A 102 13.58 22.46 -13.12
C LYS A 102 13.69 22.18 -11.62
N LEU A 103 13.45 20.94 -11.22
CA LEU A 103 13.67 20.47 -9.84
C LEU A 103 15.06 19.86 -9.64
N ASP A 104 15.89 19.79 -10.68
CA ASP A 104 17.21 19.16 -10.65
C ASP A 104 17.12 17.71 -10.15
N ILE A 105 16.24 16.94 -10.80
CA ILE A 105 16.05 15.50 -10.56
C ILE A 105 16.57 14.75 -11.78
N HIS A 106 17.52 13.85 -11.55
CA HIS A 106 18.09 13.00 -12.61
C HIS A 106 17.12 11.90 -13.01
N LEU A 107 17.02 11.64 -14.32
CA LEU A 107 16.14 10.58 -14.86
C LEU A 107 16.54 9.18 -14.39
N GLU A 108 17.81 8.99 -14.03
CA GLU A 108 18.36 7.71 -13.54
C GLU A 108 17.82 7.34 -12.14
N SER A 109 17.28 8.30 -11.38
CA SER A 109 16.60 8.05 -10.09
C SER A 109 15.24 7.34 -10.23
N GLN A 110 14.83 7.00 -11.46
CA GLN A 110 13.52 6.41 -11.70
C GLN A 110 13.39 5.07 -10.98
N VAL A 111 12.34 4.97 -10.17
CA VAL A 111 11.85 3.70 -9.61
C VAL A 111 10.39 3.48 -9.98
N LEU A 112 10.01 2.23 -10.22
CA LEU A 112 8.70 1.84 -10.73
C LEU A 112 7.93 1.01 -9.71
N VAL A 113 6.73 1.48 -9.35
CA VAL A 113 5.89 0.93 -8.29
C VAL A 113 4.55 0.51 -8.86
N TYR A 114 4.26 -0.79 -8.87
CA TYR A 114 2.97 -1.31 -9.32
C TYR A 114 1.97 -1.55 -8.18
N SER A 115 2.38 -1.38 -6.92
CA SER A 115 1.43 -1.31 -5.80
C SER A 115 0.64 0.00 -5.83
N GLY A 116 -0.69 -0.13 -5.81
CA GLY A 116 -1.64 0.98 -5.80
C GLY A 116 -1.78 1.62 -4.42
N THR A 117 -0.67 2.13 -3.89
CA THR A 117 -0.59 2.74 -2.55
C THR A 117 -0.55 4.27 -2.59
N SER A 118 -1.10 4.87 -3.65
CA SER A 118 -1.11 6.33 -3.91
C SER A 118 -2.50 6.91 -4.15
N LEU A 119 -2.60 8.19 -4.51
CA LEU A 119 -3.89 8.81 -4.86
C LEU A 119 -4.45 8.34 -6.23
N ASN A 120 -3.61 7.77 -7.09
CA ASN A 120 -3.99 7.32 -8.44
C ASN A 120 -4.20 5.79 -8.54
N THR A 121 -4.69 5.15 -7.48
CA THR A 121 -4.80 3.68 -7.38
C THR A 121 -5.51 2.99 -8.56
N GLY A 122 -6.48 3.65 -9.20
CA GLY A 122 -7.20 3.07 -10.34
C GLY A 122 -6.36 2.87 -11.60
N LEU A 123 -5.27 3.62 -11.76
CA LEU A 123 -4.37 3.54 -12.90
C LEU A 123 -3.18 2.61 -12.66
N ILE A 124 -2.78 2.45 -11.39
CA ILE A 124 -1.57 1.72 -11.01
C ILE A 124 -1.85 0.22 -10.97
N ARG A 125 -1.02 -0.54 -11.69
CA ARG A 125 -1.10 -2.00 -11.80
C ARG A 125 0.22 -2.54 -12.35
N ALA A 126 0.41 -3.85 -12.35
CA ALA A 126 1.65 -4.48 -12.82
C ALA A 126 2.01 -4.01 -14.25
N ASN A 127 1.04 -3.98 -15.18
CA ASN A 127 1.32 -3.54 -16.55
C ASN A 127 1.21 -2.02 -16.80
N ASN A 128 1.08 -1.21 -15.75
CA ASN A 128 1.07 0.25 -15.80
C ASN A 128 1.55 0.82 -14.45
N PRO A 129 2.83 0.59 -14.08
CA PRO A 129 3.37 1.05 -12.81
C PRO A 129 3.40 2.59 -12.71
N ARG A 130 3.44 3.10 -11.48
CA ARG A 130 3.77 4.48 -11.19
C ARG A 130 5.28 4.66 -11.23
N ALA A 131 5.76 5.68 -11.92
CA ALA A 131 7.13 6.13 -11.79
C ALA A 131 7.27 7.11 -10.64
N ILE A 132 8.37 7.00 -9.90
CA ILE A 132 8.83 7.98 -8.91
C ILE A 132 10.25 8.36 -9.31
N TYR A 133 10.51 9.65 -9.39
CA TYR A 133 11.84 10.22 -9.60
C TYR A 133 12.18 11.05 -8.38
N PHE A 134 13.44 11.07 -7.97
CA PHE A 134 13.82 11.75 -6.73
C PHE A 134 15.23 12.30 -6.74
N ASN A 135 15.44 13.24 -5.84
CA ASN A 135 16.75 13.65 -5.36
C ASN A 135 16.70 13.75 -3.82
N ASP A 136 17.68 14.41 -3.21
CA ASP A 136 17.80 14.50 -1.75
C ASP A 136 16.60 15.16 -1.04
N ASP A 137 15.85 16.04 -1.72
CA ASP A 137 14.80 16.85 -1.09
C ASP A 137 13.44 16.83 -1.79
N SER A 138 13.34 16.24 -2.99
CA SER A 138 12.15 16.30 -3.82
C SER A 138 11.88 14.96 -4.50
N TYR A 139 10.61 14.58 -4.54
CA TYR A 139 10.10 13.38 -5.18
C TYR A 139 8.95 13.77 -6.10
N VAL A 140 8.99 13.29 -7.34
CA VAL A 140 7.93 13.50 -8.34
C VAL A 140 7.44 12.13 -8.79
N ALA A 141 6.17 11.85 -8.55
CA ALA A 141 5.52 10.63 -8.96
C ALA A 141 4.47 10.89 -10.04
N TRP A 142 4.41 9.99 -11.01
CA TRP A 142 3.57 10.10 -12.19
C TRP A 142 3.17 8.71 -12.71
N VAL A 143 1.97 8.60 -13.27
CA VAL A 143 1.46 7.35 -13.86
C VAL A 143 1.05 7.64 -15.31
N PRO A 144 1.40 6.79 -16.29
CA PRO A 144 0.89 6.94 -17.64
C PRO A 144 -0.65 6.94 -17.67
N GLY A 145 -1.21 7.88 -18.42
CA GLY A 145 -2.66 8.08 -18.53
C GLY A 145 -3.24 9.21 -17.69
N THR A 146 -2.39 9.98 -16.98
CA THR A 146 -2.78 11.22 -16.28
C THR A 146 -1.73 12.32 -16.48
N ASP A 147 -2.17 13.57 -16.42
CA ASP A 147 -1.30 14.76 -16.38
C ASP A 147 -1.12 15.27 -14.93
N ILE A 148 -1.62 14.53 -13.93
CA ILE A 148 -1.49 14.84 -12.51
C ILE A 148 -0.18 14.24 -11.97
N PHE A 149 0.63 15.09 -11.36
CA PHE A 149 1.84 14.74 -10.62
C PHE A 149 1.54 14.70 -9.12
N GLU A 150 1.98 13.64 -8.47
CA GLU A 150 2.06 13.57 -7.01
C GLU A 150 3.48 14.00 -6.60
N ILE A 151 3.60 15.10 -5.86
CA ILE A 151 4.91 15.68 -5.52
C ILE A 151 5.05 15.72 -4.02
N SER A 152 6.22 15.32 -3.52
CA SER A 152 6.58 15.55 -2.13
C SER A 152 7.95 16.19 -2.03
N ALA A 153 8.08 17.18 -1.15
CA ALA A 153 9.32 17.91 -0.94
C ALA A 153 9.62 18.05 0.55
N MET A 154 10.89 18.09 0.91
CA MET A 154 11.35 18.33 2.26
C MET A 154 11.51 19.82 2.51
N ASP A 155 10.62 20.40 3.31
CA ASP A 155 10.71 21.78 3.75
C ASP A 155 11.58 21.88 5.01
N PRO A 156 12.52 22.85 5.08
CA PRO A 156 13.41 22.98 6.23
C PRO A 156 12.69 23.31 7.56
N ASN A 157 11.46 23.82 7.51
CA ASN A 157 10.68 24.22 8.67
C ASN A 157 9.44 23.36 8.92
N LEU A 158 8.92 22.70 7.88
CA LEU A 158 7.70 21.90 7.94
C LEU A 158 7.97 20.40 7.77
N GLY A 159 9.19 20.00 7.41
CA GLY A 159 9.49 18.63 7.04
C GLY A 159 8.77 18.22 5.74
N PRO A 160 8.24 16.99 5.64
CA PRO A 160 7.52 16.53 4.46
C PRO A 160 6.32 17.42 4.08
N VAL A 161 6.30 17.93 2.85
CA VAL A 161 5.15 18.64 2.27
C VAL A 161 4.72 17.95 0.99
N PHE A 162 3.41 17.77 0.82
CA PHE A 162 2.82 17.02 -0.29
C PHE A 162 1.95 17.91 -1.15
N TYR A 163 1.99 17.66 -2.47
CA TYR A 163 1.28 18.42 -3.47
C TYR A 163 0.68 17.48 -4.52
N LEU A 164 -0.48 17.88 -5.04
CA LEU A 164 -0.93 17.49 -6.36
C LEU A 164 -0.65 18.65 -7.31
N PHE A 165 -0.15 18.32 -8.49
CA PHE A 165 0.15 19.32 -9.50
C PHE A 165 -0.38 18.87 -10.84
N ASP A 166 -1.24 19.70 -11.43
CA ASP A 166 -1.67 19.58 -12.81
C ASP A 166 -1.36 20.92 -13.50
N PRO A 167 -0.42 20.97 -14.47
CA PRO A 167 -0.07 22.20 -15.16
C PRO A 167 -1.24 22.86 -15.90
N ASP A 168 -2.23 22.09 -16.36
CA ASP A 168 -3.28 22.53 -17.27
C ASP A 168 -4.62 22.77 -16.58
N SER A 169 -4.96 22.04 -15.52
CA SER A 169 -6.32 22.05 -14.94
C SER A 169 -6.44 22.61 -13.53
N ILE A 170 -5.64 22.11 -12.58
CA ILE A 170 -5.77 22.42 -11.14
C ILE A 170 -4.70 23.40 -10.67
N GLY A 171 -3.58 23.51 -11.39
CA GLY A 171 -2.39 24.17 -10.87
C GLY A 171 -1.83 23.36 -9.70
N ILE A 172 -1.37 24.06 -8.66
CA ILE A 172 -0.72 23.44 -7.50
C ILE A 172 -1.69 23.39 -6.33
N GLU A 173 -1.97 22.18 -5.86
CA GLU A 173 -2.80 21.93 -4.69
C GLU A 173 -1.97 21.29 -3.58
N ARG A 174 -1.90 21.93 -2.41
CA ARG A 174 -1.21 21.37 -1.25
C ARG A 174 -2.09 20.35 -0.52
N GLN A 175 -1.56 19.15 -0.33
CA GLN A 175 -2.26 18.03 0.33
C GLN A 175 -1.99 17.98 1.84
N ALA A 176 -2.55 18.94 2.59
CA ALA A 176 -2.46 18.98 4.06
C ALA A 176 -3.46 18.05 4.78
N GLY A 177 -4.25 17.26 4.05
CA GLY A 177 -5.19 16.28 4.60
C GLY A 177 -4.87 14.88 4.11
N GLN A 178 -5.15 14.61 2.83
CA GLN A 178 -5.12 13.25 2.26
C GLN A 178 -3.78 12.53 2.44
N CYS A 179 -2.66 13.17 2.06
CA CYS A 179 -1.33 12.57 2.22
C CYS A 179 -0.92 12.47 3.71
N LEU A 180 -1.22 13.51 4.49
CA LEU A 180 -0.86 13.55 5.91
C LEU A 180 -1.61 12.51 6.76
N ARG A 181 -2.73 11.95 6.31
CA ARG A 181 -3.40 10.82 6.98
C ARG A 181 -2.52 9.58 7.16
N CYS A 182 -1.49 9.41 6.33
CA CYS A 182 -0.50 8.34 6.47
C CYS A 182 0.88 8.87 6.82
N HIS A 183 1.22 10.08 6.37
CA HIS A 183 2.56 10.65 6.52
C HIS A 183 2.75 11.53 7.76
N ASP A 184 1.68 11.85 8.50
CA ASP A 184 1.77 12.59 9.76
C ASP A 184 2.07 11.64 10.95
N SER A 185 2.81 12.18 11.90
CA SER A 185 3.16 11.66 13.21
C SER A 185 2.01 11.18 14.09
N LEU A 186 0.78 11.68 13.90
CA LEU A 186 -0.39 11.35 14.72
C LEU A 186 -1.17 10.12 14.22
N THR A 187 -0.67 9.50 13.15
CA THR A 187 -1.31 8.37 12.48
C THR A 187 -0.76 7.05 13.01
N LEU A 188 -1.40 5.91 12.72
CA LEU A 188 -0.96 4.59 13.21
C LEU A 188 0.46 4.21 12.77
N THR A 189 0.97 4.86 11.73
CA THR A 189 2.33 4.71 11.22
C THR A 189 3.29 5.76 11.78
N GLY A 190 2.83 6.78 12.51
CA GLY A 190 3.66 7.89 12.98
C GLY A 190 4.34 7.59 14.31
N GLY A 191 5.67 7.43 14.30
CA GLY A 191 6.49 7.36 15.53
C GLY A 191 6.63 8.72 16.26
N GLY A 192 5.65 9.62 16.14
CA GLY A 192 5.70 10.97 16.70
C GLY A 192 6.40 12.03 15.82
N VAL A 193 6.86 11.69 14.61
CA VAL A 193 7.46 12.64 13.65
C VAL A 193 6.93 12.37 12.23
N PRO A 194 6.52 13.40 11.47
CA PRO A 194 6.10 13.23 10.07
C PRO A 194 7.24 12.69 9.21
N ARG A 195 6.91 11.81 8.25
CA ARG A 195 7.92 11.08 7.48
C ARG A 195 7.45 10.65 6.10
N PHE A 196 8.40 10.44 5.20
CA PHE A 196 8.18 9.61 4.02
C PHE A 196 8.12 8.14 4.43
N ILE A 197 7.28 7.38 3.73
CA ILE A 197 7.01 5.98 4.02
C ILE A 197 7.43 5.19 2.79
N LEU A 198 8.39 4.29 3.00
CA LEU A 198 8.73 3.25 2.05
C LEU A 198 8.11 1.95 2.54
N GLY A 199 7.42 1.23 1.65
CA GLY A 199 6.86 -0.06 2.01
C GLY A 199 7.00 -1.09 0.93
N SER A 200 7.01 -2.33 1.38
CA SER A 200 7.24 -3.54 0.60
C SER A 200 6.10 -4.50 0.89
N GLY A 201 5.25 -4.76 -0.10
CA GLY A 201 4.07 -5.59 0.07
C GLY A 201 3.72 -6.44 -1.14
N TYR A 202 3.25 -7.65 -0.88
CA TYR A 202 2.80 -8.55 -1.93
C TYR A 202 1.60 -7.94 -2.66
N THR A 203 1.67 -7.93 -3.98
CA THR A 203 0.74 -7.15 -4.80
C THR A 203 0.23 -8.00 -5.95
N TYR A 204 -1.09 -7.96 -6.18
CA TYR A 204 -1.73 -8.60 -7.31
C TYR A 204 -1.47 -7.83 -8.61
N PHE A 205 -1.70 -8.48 -9.75
CA PHE A 205 -1.57 -7.83 -11.07
C PHE A 205 -2.35 -6.50 -11.19
N ASN A 206 -3.51 -6.39 -10.54
CA ASN A 206 -4.33 -5.17 -10.55
C ASN A 206 -3.81 -4.03 -9.65
N GLY A 207 -2.66 -4.20 -8.99
CA GLY A 207 -2.05 -3.23 -8.07
C GLY A 207 -2.56 -3.26 -6.64
N SER A 208 -3.57 -4.08 -6.32
CA SER A 208 -4.04 -4.23 -4.93
C SER A 208 -3.10 -5.09 -4.09
N LEU A 209 -2.93 -4.71 -2.81
CA LEU A 209 -2.17 -5.51 -1.86
C LEU A 209 -2.91 -6.83 -1.56
N VAL A 210 -2.14 -7.91 -1.42
CA VAL A 210 -2.68 -9.23 -1.09
C VAL A 210 -3.34 -9.24 0.30
N SER A 211 -2.70 -8.57 1.26
CA SER A 211 -3.23 -8.33 2.60
C SER A 211 -2.56 -7.11 3.20
N HIS A 212 -3.24 -6.43 4.13
CA HIS A 212 -2.68 -5.30 4.85
C HIS A 212 -1.50 -5.72 5.75
N GLU A 213 -1.59 -6.90 6.36
CA GLU A 213 -0.56 -7.51 7.19
C GLU A 213 0.70 -7.90 6.39
N GLY A 214 0.57 -8.05 5.08
CA GLY A 214 1.69 -8.27 4.15
C GLY A 214 2.50 -7.01 3.83
N TRP A 215 2.10 -5.84 4.33
CA TRP A 215 2.81 -4.58 4.13
C TRP A 215 3.95 -4.41 5.14
N ILE A 216 5.18 -4.41 4.63
CA ILE A 216 6.40 -4.26 5.41
C ILE A 216 6.85 -2.81 5.28
N LEU A 217 6.72 -2.04 6.36
CA LEU A 217 7.37 -0.74 6.46
C LEU A 217 8.88 -0.96 6.38
N THR A 218 9.50 -0.37 5.36
CA THR A 218 10.90 -0.62 5.01
C THR A 218 11.75 0.59 5.38
N ASP A 219 12.91 0.31 5.95
CA ASP A 219 13.95 1.27 6.29
C ASP A 219 15.35 0.70 5.99
N GLN A 220 16.40 1.43 6.37
CA GLN A 220 17.79 0.99 6.16
C GLN A 220 18.15 -0.30 6.90
N GLU A 221 17.45 -0.67 7.97
CA GLU A 221 17.72 -1.87 8.78
C GLU A 221 16.99 -3.10 8.24
N THR A 222 15.93 -2.90 7.45
CA THR A 222 15.12 -3.95 6.86
C THR A 222 16.00 -4.85 5.97
N PRO A 223 16.08 -6.17 6.19
CA PRO A 223 16.88 -7.05 5.33
C PRO A 223 16.43 -7.03 3.86
N VAL A 224 17.37 -7.10 2.91
CA VAL A 224 17.10 -7.04 1.45
C VAL A 224 16.03 -8.05 1.00
N LYS A 225 16.03 -9.26 1.59
CA LYS A 225 15.01 -10.31 1.32
C LYS A 225 13.56 -9.93 1.58
N PHE A 226 13.33 -8.81 2.26
CA PHE A 226 12.02 -8.27 2.59
C PHE A 226 11.71 -6.93 1.90
N ARG A 227 12.61 -6.43 1.04
CA ARG A 227 12.44 -5.14 0.35
C ARG A 227 11.75 -5.29 -1.00
N TRP A 228 11.17 -4.17 -1.46
CA TRP A 228 10.66 -3.94 -2.82
C TRP A 228 9.44 -4.77 -3.28
N GLY A 229 8.70 -5.41 -2.38
CA GLY A 229 7.42 -6.04 -2.75
C GLY A 229 6.45 -5.00 -3.29
N GLY A 230 5.89 -5.21 -4.49
CA GLY A 230 5.06 -4.21 -5.16
C GLY A 230 5.82 -3.20 -6.02
N TRP A 231 7.12 -3.42 -6.21
CA TRP A 231 8.03 -2.60 -7.02
C TRP A 231 8.69 -3.46 -8.10
N TYR A 232 8.98 -2.85 -9.25
CA TYR A 232 9.92 -3.41 -10.20
C TYR A 232 11.34 -3.06 -9.78
N VAL A 233 12.26 -4.01 -9.93
CA VAL A 233 13.68 -3.86 -9.59
C VAL A 233 14.50 -4.46 -10.73
N THR A 234 15.32 -3.64 -11.37
CA THR A 234 16.30 -4.06 -12.38
C THR A 234 17.72 -3.98 -11.83
N GLY A 235 18.67 -4.63 -12.49
CA GLY A 235 20.07 -4.64 -12.12
C GLY A 235 20.52 -5.96 -11.49
N GLU A 236 21.83 -6.08 -11.26
CA GLU A 236 22.44 -7.30 -10.74
C GLU A 236 22.78 -7.16 -9.24
N HIS A 237 22.30 -8.09 -8.42
CA HIS A 237 22.51 -8.09 -6.96
C HIS A 237 23.11 -9.40 -6.44
N GLY A 238 23.85 -10.10 -7.31
CA GLY A 238 24.51 -11.36 -7.00
C GLY A 238 23.53 -12.46 -6.63
N SER A 239 23.70 -13.06 -5.44
CA SER A 239 22.83 -14.12 -4.91
C SER A 239 21.85 -13.64 -3.84
N GLN A 240 21.79 -12.32 -3.60
CA GLN A 240 20.79 -11.77 -2.70
C GLN A 240 19.41 -11.98 -3.31
N VAL A 241 18.41 -12.18 -2.47
CA VAL A 241 17.01 -12.26 -2.87
C VAL A 241 16.25 -11.06 -2.32
N HIS A 242 15.16 -10.68 -2.97
CA HIS A 242 14.25 -9.61 -2.56
C HIS A 242 12.80 -9.93 -2.97
N LEU A 243 11.85 -9.05 -2.65
CA LEU A 243 10.43 -9.20 -3.01
C LEU A 243 10.03 -8.42 -4.28
N GLY A 244 10.95 -7.63 -4.84
CA GLY A 244 10.80 -6.98 -6.14
C GLY A 244 10.42 -7.95 -7.25
N ASN A 245 9.66 -7.46 -8.24
CA ASN A 245 9.18 -8.18 -9.42
C ASN A 245 8.18 -9.33 -9.14
N ILE A 246 7.85 -9.63 -7.88
CA ILE A 246 6.88 -10.68 -7.54
C ILE A 246 5.45 -10.16 -7.72
N VAL A 247 4.81 -10.53 -8.84
CA VAL A 247 3.39 -10.29 -9.09
C VAL A 247 2.63 -11.60 -8.93
N VAL A 248 1.70 -11.65 -7.98
CA VAL A 248 0.89 -12.85 -7.73
C VAL A 248 -0.49 -12.77 -8.37
N SER A 249 -1.06 -13.93 -8.68
CA SER A 249 -2.46 -14.07 -9.11
C SER A 249 -3.37 -14.52 -7.97
N LYS A 250 -2.83 -15.23 -6.99
CA LYS A 250 -3.54 -15.77 -5.82
C LYS A 250 -2.66 -15.71 -4.57
N ALA A 251 -3.29 -15.57 -3.41
CA ALA A 251 -2.58 -15.48 -2.13
C ALA A 251 -1.79 -16.77 -1.79
N GLU A 252 -2.24 -17.94 -2.26
CA GLU A 252 -1.61 -19.23 -1.95
C GLU A 252 -0.20 -19.36 -2.54
N GLU A 253 0.12 -18.61 -3.60
CA GLU A 253 1.46 -18.57 -4.19
C GLU A 253 2.51 -18.11 -3.17
N LEU A 254 2.12 -17.30 -2.19
CA LEU A 254 2.99 -16.80 -1.13
C LEU A 254 3.42 -17.89 -0.13
N GLN A 255 2.84 -19.09 -0.17
CA GLN A 255 3.27 -20.21 0.68
C GLN A 255 4.65 -20.73 0.29
N ASP A 256 5.07 -20.49 -0.95
CA ASP A 256 6.35 -20.95 -1.50
C ASP A 256 7.10 -19.79 -2.17
N LEU A 257 7.49 -18.81 -1.34
CA LEU A 257 8.18 -17.59 -1.79
C LEU A 257 9.43 -17.89 -2.60
N GLU A 258 10.17 -18.94 -2.26
CA GLU A 258 11.43 -19.27 -2.94
C GLU A 258 11.22 -19.63 -4.41
N ASN A 259 10.08 -20.24 -4.75
CA ASN A 259 9.74 -20.61 -6.13
C ASN A 259 9.19 -19.46 -6.97
N ILE A 260 8.68 -18.39 -6.34
CA ILE A 260 8.13 -17.22 -7.05
C ILE A 260 9.06 -16.01 -7.05
N ARG A 261 10.19 -16.09 -6.34
CA ARG A 261 11.22 -15.04 -6.37
C ARG A 261 11.80 -14.91 -7.78
N VAL A 262 11.92 -13.66 -8.20
CA VAL A 262 12.57 -13.30 -9.46
C VAL A 262 14.03 -12.97 -9.15
N ASN A 263 14.96 -13.54 -9.93
CA ASN A 263 16.39 -13.23 -9.84
C ASN A 263 16.70 -11.91 -10.57
N ASN A 264 17.98 -11.63 -10.82
CA ASN A 264 18.42 -10.47 -11.59
C ASN A 264 17.66 -10.37 -12.93
N ILE A 265 17.06 -9.20 -13.17
CA ILE A 265 16.50 -8.83 -14.47
C ILE A 265 17.11 -7.49 -14.89
N ASN A 266 17.42 -7.34 -16.17
CA ASN A 266 18.03 -6.12 -16.69
C ASN A 266 17.07 -5.29 -17.55
N GLN A 267 15.82 -5.74 -17.69
CA GLN A 267 14.89 -5.22 -18.67
C GLN A 267 13.44 -5.47 -18.20
N LEU A 268 12.51 -4.58 -18.53
CA LEU A 268 11.09 -4.62 -18.10
C LEU A 268 10.10 -4.68 -19.27
N GLN A 269 10.58 -4.76 -20.52
CA GLN A 269 9.76 -4.77 -21.73
C GLN A 269 8.83 -5.99 -21.81
N ASP A 270 9.20 -7.09 -21.13
CA ASP A 270 8.39 -8.31 -21.06
C ASP A 270 7.22 -8.16 -20.06
N GLU A 271 7.27 -7.17 -19.16
CA GLU A 271 6.27 -6.92 -18.13
C GLU A 271 5.23 -5.87 -18.57
N PHE A 272 5.69 -4.81 -19.25
CA PHE A 272 4.86 -3.73 -19.76
C PHE A 272 5.55 -2.90 -20.85
N ASP A 273 4.79 -2.01 -21.46
CA ASP A 273 5.28 -1.04 -22.45
C ASP A 273 6.15 0.05 -21.78
N THR A 274 7.47 -0.14 -21.82
CA THR A 274 8.45 0.76 -21.20
C THR A 274 8.58 2.10 -21.91
N ASP A 275 8.16 2.21 -23.17
CA ASP A 275 8.29 3.45 -23.96
C ASP A 275 7.38 4.57 -23.41
N LYS A 276 6.45 4.22 -22.51
CA LYS A 276 5.62 5.15 -21.75
C LYS A 276 6.38 5.88 -20.63
N TYR A 277 7.62 5.54 -20.33
CA TYR A 277 8.42 6.13 -19.25
C TYR A 277 9.66 6.88 -19.80
N LEU A 278 10.31 7.70 -18.96
CA LEU A 278 11.50 8.44 -19.37
C LEU A 278 12.76 7.57 -19.42
N THR A 279 12.78 6.47 -18.66
CA THR A 279 13.78 5.41 -18.76
C THR A 279 13.09 4.03 -18.74
N PRO A 280 13.69 2.98 -19.31
CA PRO A 280 13.08 1.65 -19.34
C PRO A 280 13.39 0.81 -18.08
N TYR A 281 14.03 1.39 -17.06
CA TYR A 281 14.59 0.67 -15.91
C TYR A 281 14.01 1.17 -14.58
N SER A 282 14.25 0.39 -13.53
CA SER A 282 13.94 0.71 -12.13
C SER A 282 15.07 0.14 -11.29
N ASP A 283 16.24 0.75 -11.44
CA ASP A 283 17.51 0.13 -11.05
C ASP A 283 17.64 0.01 -9.52
N ILE A 284 18.31 -1.05 -9.07
CA ILE A 284 18.60 -1.28 -7.66
C ILE A 284 19.54 -0.23 -7.07
N ASP A 285 20.35 0.41 -7.91
CA ASP A 285 21.30 1.47 -7.55
C ASP A 285 20.73 2.90 -7.74
N ALA A 286 19.44 3.02 -8.09
CA ALA A 286 18.76 4.30 -8.31
C ALA A 286 18.73 5.22 -7.08
#